data_AF-A0A7K1FQY1-F1
#
_entry.id   AF-A0A7K1FQY1-F1
#
_cell.length_a   1.000
_cell.length_b   1.000
_cell.length_c   1.000
_cell.angle_alpha   90.00
_cell.angle_beta   90.00
_cell.angle_gamma   90.00
#
_symmetry.space_group_name_H-M   'P 1'
#
loop_
_entity.id
_entity.type
_entity.pdbx_description
1 polymer ?
#
loop_
_entity_poly.entity_id
_entity_poly.type
_entity_poly.pdbx_seq_one_letter_code
_entity_poly.pdbx_strand_id
1 'polypeptide(L)'
;MAQDLPDIAEIRQTLDLIQQQNTTQTPVDRLDREHAVLLSLQNQVLSVVTREDLPADYTSPDDLRALLDAIENTVQQNRTARMPSGDAGPDGL
;
A
#
# COMPACT_ATOMS: atom_id res chain seq x y z
N MET A 1 8.13 27.54 -6.91
CA MET A 1 8.63 26.31 -6.24
C MET A 1 7.66 25.22 -6.64
N ALA A 2 8.04 24.32 -7.56
CA ALA A 2 7.21 23.16 -7.84
C ALA A 2 7.16 22.36 -6.53
N GLN A 3 6.00 22.28 -5.90
CA GLN A 3 5.84 21.51 -4.69
C GLN A 3 6.16 20.06 -5.06
N ASP A 4 7.10 19.45 -4.33
CA ASP A 4 7.42 18.02 -4.41
C ASP A 4 6.17 17.26 -3.93
N LEU A 5 5.27 17.05 -4.89
CA LEU A 5 4.02 16.34 -4.72
C LEU A 5 4.30 14.89 -5.13
N PRO A 6 3.94 13.90 -4.32
CA PRO A 6 4.22 12.51 -4.64
C PRO A 6 3.45 12.10 -5.89
N ASP A 7 4.12 11.45 -6.83
CA ASP A 7 3.53 11.10 -8.11
C ASP A 7 2.47 10.01 -7.95
N ILE A 8 1.19 10.39 -8.01
CA ILE A 8 0.07 9.47 -7.83
C ILE A 8 0.05 8.38 -8.91
N ALA A 9 0.52 8.68 -10.12
CA ALA A 9 0.58 7.69 -11.19
C ALA A 9 1.64 6.62 -10.87
N GLU A 10 2.79 7.03 -10.35
CA GLU A 10 3.84 6.12 -9.88
C GLU A 10 3.37 5.26 -8.68
N ILE A 11 2.65 5.86 -7.73
CA ILE A 11 2.07 5.13 -6.59
C ILE A 11 1.10 4.05 -7.09
N ARG A 12 0.22 4.40 -8.03
CA ARG A 12 -0.73 3.45 -8.64
C ARG A 12 -0.01 2.33 -9.38
N GLN A 13 1.03 2.66 -10.14
CA GLN A 13 1.83 1.67 -10.84
C GLN A 13 2.52 0.71 -9.86
N THR A 14 3.09 1.24 -8.78
CA THR A 14 3.74 0.42 -7.75
C THR A 14 2.73 -0.49 -7.05
N LEU A 15 1.56 0.04 -6.71
CA LEU A 15 0.47 -0.73 -6.12
C LEU A 15 0.02 -1.87 -7.05
N ASP A 16 -0.21 -1.57 -8.32
CA ASP A 16 -0.62 -2.53 -9.33
C ASP A 16 0.43 -3.65 -9.51
N LEU A 17 1.71 -3.28 -9.53
CA LEU A 17 2.82 -4.25 -9.56
C LEU A 17 2.85 -5.18 -8.34
N ILE A 18 2.45 -4.71 -7.17
CA ILE A 18 2.36 -5.53 -5.96
C ILE A 18 1.11 -6.42 -6.00
N GLN A 19 -0.03 -5.89 -6.47
CA GLN A 19 -1.28 -6.66 -6.60
C GLN A 19 -1.22 -7.77 -7.65
N GLN A 20 -0.52 -7.54 -8.76
CA GLN A 20 -0.33 -8.56 -9.80
C GLN A 20 0.55 -9.73 -9.33
N GLN A 21 1.28 -9.58 -8.21
CA GLN A 21 2.12 -10.64 -7.71
C GLN A 21 1.29 -11.68 -6.97
N ASN A 22 1.54 -12.94 -7.31
CA ASN A 22 0.89 -14.04 -6.63
C ASN A 22 1.46 -14.20 -5.22
N THR A 23 0.80 -13.58 -4.24
CA THR A 23 1.19 -13.55 -2.82
C THR A 23 1.38 -14.94 -2.21
N THR A 24 0.76 -15.99 -2.79
CA THR A 24 0.92 -17.39 -2.34
C THR A 24 2.26 -18.03 -2.74
N GLN A 25 2.94 -17.46 -3.73
CA GLN A 25 4.25 -17.94 -4.21
C GLN A 25 5.39 -16.97 -3.87
N THR A 26 5.07 -15.82 -3.28
CA THR A 26 6.02 -14.80 -2.88
C THR A 26 6.66 -15.18 -1.53
N PRO A 27 8.01 -15.19 -1.41
CA PRO A 27 8.68 -15.48 -0.15
C PRO A 27 8.39 -14.40 0.91
N VAL A 28 8.39 -14.78 2.19
CA VAL A 28 8.04 -13.89 3.32
C VAL A 28 8.90 -12.62 3.36
N ASP A 29 10.23 -12.72 3.17
CA ASP A 29 11.12 -11.54 3.12
C ASP A 29 10.76 -10.54 2.02
N ARG A 30 10.12 -11.01 0.94
CA ARG A 30 9.63 -10.16 -0.13
C ARG A 30 8.28 -9.57 0.24
N LEU A 31 7.39 -10.34 0.84
CA LEU A 31 6.12 -9.83 1.39
C LEU A 31 6.35 -8.72 2.43
N ASP A 32 7.35 -8.86 3.31
CA ASP A 32 7.71 -7.81 4.28
C ASP A 32 8.24 -6.53 3.64
N ARG A 33 9.06 -6.66 2.59
CA ARG A 33 9.51 -5.50 1.80
C ARG A 33 8.35 -4.82 1.09
N GLU A 34 7.47 -5.58 0.47
CA GLU A 34 6.25 -5.06 -0.18
C GLU A 34 5.35 -4.37 0.83
N HIS A 35 5.19 -4.92 2.03
CA HIS A 35 4.43 -4.29 3.08
C HIS A 35 5.03 -2.96 3.53
N ALA A 36 6.34 -2.88 3.71
CA ALA A 36 7.01 -1.63 4.03
C ALA A 36 6.81 -0.58 2.93
N VAL A 37 6.86 -1.00 1.66
CA VAL A 37 6.55 -0.14 0.51
C VAL A 37 5.09 0.33 0.58
N LEU A 38 4.13 -0.57 0.77
CA LEU A 38 2.70 -0.22 0.86
C LEU A 38 2.41 0.77 1.99
N LEU A 39 3.03 0.61 3.17
CA LEU A 39 2.92 1.58 4.27
C LEU A 39 3.51 2.94 3.90
N SER A 40 4.62 2.96 3.17
CA SER A 40 5.19 4.20 2.65
C SER A 40 4.25 4.88 1.65
N LEU A 41 3.68 4.13 0.70
CA LEU A 41 2.70 4.63 -0.27
C LEU A 41 1.46 5.19 0.45
N GLN A 42 0.96 4.48 1.48
CA GLN A 42 -0.16 4.93 2.30
C GLN A 42 0.12 6.31 2.91
N ASN A 43 1.30 6.49 3.53
CA ASN A 43 1.68 7.77 4.13
C ASN A 43 1.80 8.89 3.09
N GLN A 44 2.34 8.59 1.90
CA GLN A 44 2.43 9.56 0.81
C GLN A 44 1.04 10.03 0.36
N VAL A 45 0.11 9.10 0.12
CA VAL A 45 -1.27 9.42 -0.25
C VAL A 45 -1.98 10.19 0.88
N LEU A 46 -1.79 9.79 2.14
CA LEU A 46 -2.38 10.48 3.29
C LEU A 46 -1.89 11.93 3.42
N SER A 47 -0.61 12.18 3.15
CA SER A 47 -0.02 13.52 3.14
C SER A 47 -0.61 14.40 2.04
N VAL A 48 -1.08 13.82 0.94
CA VAL A 48 -1.75 14.54 -0.14
C VAL A 48 -3.21 14.79 0.22
N VAL A 49 -3.93 13.77 0.69
CA VAL A 49 -5.35 13.87 1.06
C VAL A 49 -5.60 14.94 2.13
N THR A 50 -4.65 15.10 3.06
CA THR A 50 -4.72 16.11 4.13
C THR A 50 -4.22 17.49 3.70
N ARG A 51 -3.68 17.62 2.48
CA ARG A 51 -3.16 18.87 1.94
C ARG A 51 -4.31 19.70 1.37
N GLU A 52 -4.49 20.90 1.91
CA GLU A 52 -5.55 21.82 1.46
C GLU A 52 -5.20 22.53 0.14
N ASP A 53 -3.91 22.57 -0.23
CA ASP A 53 -3.36 23.32 -1.38
C ASP A 53 -2.97 22.38 -2.54
N LEU A 54 -3.90 21.52 -2.97
CA LEU A 54 -3.68 20.68 -4.15
C LEU A 54 -4.01 21.45 -5.43
N PRO A 55 -3.20 21.34 -6.49
CA PRO A 55 -3.54 21.90 -7.79
C PRO A 55 -4.92 21.41 -8.26
N ALA A 56 -5.69 22.22 -8.97
CA ALA A 56 -7.03 21.83 -9.44
C ALA A 56 -7.00 20.64 -10.44
N ASP A 57 -5.90 20.47 -11.17
CA ASP A 57 -5.64 19.32 -12.05
C ASP A 57 -5.00 18.13 -11.30
N TYR A 58 -4.72 18.29 -10.02
CA TYR A 58 -4.17 17.24 -9.18
C TYR A 58 -5.29 16.31 -8.73
N THR A 59 -5.02 15.00 -8.74
CA THR A 59 -5.96 13.92 -8.44
C THR A 59 -7.07 14.29 -7.46
N SER A 60 -8.33 14.03 -7.84
CA SER A 60 -9.50 14.35 -7.02
C SER A 60 -9.41 13.70 -5.63
N PRO A 61 -9.98 14.33 -4.59
CA PRO A 61 -10.00 13.75 -3.25
C PRO A 61 -10.66 12.36 -3.20
N ASP A 62 -11.68 12.10 -4.04
CA ASP A 62 -12.31 10.79 -4.16
C ASP A 62 -11.37 9.74 -4.78
N ASP A 63 -10.60 10.10 -5.81
CA ASP A 63 -9.61 9.22 -6.42
C ASP A 63 -8.48 8.87 -5.43
N LEU A 64 -8.02 9.85 -4.64
CA LEU A 64 -7.02 9.61 -3.59
C LEU A 64 -7.56 8.69 -2.48
N ARG A 65 -8.83 8.85 -2.10
CA ARG A 65 -9.50 7.95 -1.14
C ARG A 65 -9.61 6.53 -1.68
N ALA A 66 -10.00 6.38 -2.95
CA ALA A 66 -10.05 5.07 -3.61
C ALA A 66 -8.67 4.42 -3.68
N LEU A 67 -7.62 5.21 -3.94
CA LEU A 67 -6.25 4.72 -3.91
C LEU A 67 -5.82 4.27 -2.51
N LEU A 68 -6.16 5.05 -1.49
CA LEU A 68 -5.87 4.70 -0.10
C LEU A 68 -6.53 3.37 0.29
N ASP A 69 -7.82 3.20 -0.03
CA ASP A 69 -8.56 1.97 0.20
C ASP A 69 -7.91 0.76 -0.51
N ALA A 70 -7.47 0.94 -1.75
CA ALA A 70 -6.78 -0.10 -2.51
C ALA A 70 -5.42 -0.49 -1.89
N ILE A 71 -4.67 0.49 -1.36
CA ILE A 71 -3.42 0.24 -0.62
C ILE A 71 -3.72 -0.56 0.65
N GLU A 72 -4.71 -0.13 1.44
CA GLU A 72 -5.10 -0.81 2.68
C GLU A 72 -5.55 -2.25 2.43
N ASN A 73 -6.34 -2.48 1.38
CA ASN A 73 -6.75 -3.82 0.96
C ASN A 73 -5.52 -4.70 0.64
N THR A 74 -4.58 -4.16 -0.13
CA THR A 74 -3.36 -4.88 -0.53
C THR A 74 -2.47 -5.17 0.69
N VAL A 75 -2.36 -4.23 1.62
CA VAL A 75 -1.66 -4.41 2.89
C VAL A 75 -2.25 -5.59 3.67
N GLN A 76 -3.58 -5.65 3.77
CA GLN A 76 -4.28 -6.70 4.50
C GLN A 76 -4.13 -8.07 3.81
N GLN A 77 -4.19 -8.11 2.47
CA GLN A 77 -3.93 -9.32 1.70
C GLN A 77 -2.51 -9.84 1.94
N ASN A 78 -1.52 -8.95 1.87
CA ASN A 78 -0.12 -9.30 2.09
C ASN A 78 0.13 -9.76 3.54
N ARG A 79 -0.52 -9.14 4.53
CA ARG A 79 -0.50 -9.60 5.93
C ARG A 79 -1.10 -10.99 6.10
N THR A 80 -2.23 -11.24 5.45
CA THR A 80 -2.89 -12.56 5.45
C THR A 80 -2.01 -13.61 4.78
N ALA A 81 -1.36 -13.27 3.67
CA ALA A 81 -0.44 -14.16 2.96
C ALA A 81 0.83 -14.47 3.78
N ARG A 82 1.29 -13.53 4.62
CA ARG A 82 2.36 -13.77 5.61
C ARG A 82 1.92 -14.66 6.78
N MET A 83 0.62 -14.80 6.99
CA MET A 83 0.02 -15.69 7.99
C MET A 83 -0.71 -16.85 7.29
N PRO A 84 -0.02 -17.72 6.53
CA PRO A 84 -0.63 -18.97 6.11
C PRO A 84 -0.95 -19.75 7.39
N SER A 85 -2.18 -20.25 7.51
CA SER A 85 -2.66 -20.98 8.68
C SER A 85 -1.62 -21.98 9.20
N GLY A 86 -0.93 -21.67 10.31
CA GLY A 86 0.23 -22.45 10.75
C GLY A 86 1.00 -21.98 12.00
N ASP A 87 0.45 -21.09 12.82
CA ASP A 87 0.93 -20.84 14.20
C ASP A 87 -0.29 -20.46 15.07
N ALA A 88 -1.16 -21.40 15.41
CA ALA A 88 -1.05 -22.24 16.60
C ALA A 88 0.34 -22.83 16.83
N GLY A 89 1.26 -22.06 17.41
CA GLY A 89 2.33 -22.64 18.20
C GLY A 89 1.73 -23.52 19.30
N PRO A 90 2.08 -24.82 19.40
CA PRO A 90 1.79 -25.62 20.57
C PRO A 90 2.81 -25.28 21.68
N ASP A 91 2.75 -24.07 22.21
CA ASP A 91 3.33 -23.71 23.51
C ASP A 91 2.13 -23.40 24.43
N GLY A 92 1.50 -24.37 25.09
CA GLY A 92 2.09 -25.62 25.53
C GLY A 92 2.99 -25.44 26.76
N LEU A 93 2.69 -24.46 27.62
CA LEU A 93 3.12 -24.43 29.02
C LEU A 93 1.98 -23.97 29.94
#